data_AF-A0A4Q3VS49-F1
#
_entry.id   AF-A0A4Q3VS49-F1
#
_cell.length_a   1.000
_cell.length_b   1.000
_cell.length_c   1.000
_cell.angle_alpha   90.00
_cell.angle_beta   90.00
_cell.angle_gamma   90.00
#
_symmetry.space_group_name_H-M   'P 1'
#
loop_
_entity.id
_entity.type
_entity.pdbx_description
1 polymer ?
#
loop_
_entity_poly.entity_id
_entity_poly.type
_entity_poly.pdbx_seq_one_letter_code
_entity_poly.pdbx_strand_id
1 'polypeptide(L)'
;MRFLLLLLALIATLANAQDVRTTSSSIPTKRYLRAALEAGKSWPDLGEGDRGTIVQLTCDYRNADITLVSDQSVETMLPKAKRIAASMGFPLADFITRQGPITGTVDMEFNDYLQPQNRTVDWVVALSKLRREMEAAGLPKPYAWVVRNRIESVRMEGTAGERALKEGFTYLEDRDIARYDRIVFRERMAAWAPFAGHLFVFGIVGVVGAAFAGTVVLRLKKRKESGAPVQPALKTPEEIQAEYDARKGWQRWLPNLIPLLFPLIFIGGTRPELMRQVTYGMPNWFDRASESPFMIVLPLFLCAGLLVRTAMSRKSRGMWLLLSTALMVIVLLSTVFLNPVWFRTLPVNIRLYGLLGIITVMVMTLCVSILFSPSHSKKLPKDDPLVLEVKALGEAAGLKVRQVHQLDYDMLNAYAHIFGTVGVTRGLREQMEPDEVRAILAHE
;
A
#
# COMPACT_ATOMS: atom_id res chain seq x y z
N MET A 1 -7.32 6.41 20.83
CA MET A 1 -8.56 6.64 20.04
C MET A 1 -8.31 6.67 18.53
N ARG A 2 -7.48 7.57 17.98
CA ARG A 2 -7.25 7.68 16.51
C ARG A 2 -6.63 6.42 15.85
N PHE A 3 -5.71 5.74 16.54
CA PHE A 3 -5.13 4.47 16.07
C PHE A 3 -6.15 3.33 16.04
N LEU A 4 -7.07 3.30 17.01
CA LEU A 4 -8.14 2.30 17.09
C LEU A 4 -9.13 2.46 15.93
N LEU A 5 -9.50 3.70 15.58
CA LEU A 5 -10.36 4.00 14.42
C LEU A 5 -9.72 3.55 13.11
N LEU A 6 -8.40 3.66 12.98
CA LEU A 6 -7.65 3.24 11.80
C LEU A 6 -7.55 1.71 11.69
N LEU A 7 -7.33 1.04 12.83
CA LEU A 7 -7.36 -0.42 12.92
C LEU A 7 -8.76 -0.96 12.59
N LEU A 8 -9.80 -0.31 13.08
CA LEU A 8 -11.21 -0.65 12.78
C LEU A 8 -11.53 -0.41 11.29
N ALA A 9 -11.02 0.66 10.69
CA ALA A 9 -11.16 0.90 9.25
C ALA A 9 -10.43 -0.16 8.41
N LEU A 10 -9.21 -0.55 8.80
CA LEU A 10 -8.45 -1.63 8.15
C LEU A 10 -9.18 -2.98 8.26
N ILE A 11 -9.67 -3.32 9.46
CA ILE A 11 -10.47 -4.53 9.71
C ILE A 11 -11.77 -4.48 8.90
N ALA A 12 -12.45 -3.35 8.83
CA ALA A 12 -13.65 -3.19 8.01
C ALA A 12 -13.37 -3.35 6.51
N THR A 13 -12.22 -2.86 6.02
CA THR A 13 -11.84 -3.00 4.61
C THR A 13 -11.48 -4.45 4.26
N LEU A 14 -10.74 -5.13 5.16
CA LEU A 14 -10.42 -6.55 5.04
C LEU A 14 -11.67 -7.43 5.18
N ALA A 15 -12.56 -7.11 6.11
CA ALA A 15 -13.83 -7.79 6.29
C ALA A 15 -14.73 -7.62 5.06
N ASN A 16 -14.78 -6.42 4.46
CA ASN A 16 -15.55 -6.17 3.24
C ASN A 16 -14.97 -6.93 2.02
N ALA A 17 -13.64 -7.03 1.92
CA ALA A 17 -12.97 -7.87 0.93
C ALA A 17 -13.22 -9.38 1.16
N GLN A 18 -13.34 -9.80 2.42
CA GLN A 18 -13.75 -11.16 2.78
C GLN A 18 -15.26 -11.40 2.60
N ASP A 19 -16.10 -10.37 2.72
CA ASP A 19 -17.56 -10.47 2.59
C ASP A 19 -18.01 -10.75 1.15
N VAL A 20 -17.22 -10.25 0.19
CA VAL A 20 -17.31 -10.64 -1.23
C VAL A 20 -17.11 -12.15 -1.39
N ARG A 21 -16.24 -12.78 -0.59
CA ARG A 21 -16.02 -14.23 -0.62
C ARG A 21 -17.01 -15.03 0.22
N THR A 22 -17.45 -14.57 1.38
CA THR A 22 -18.47 -15.30 2.18
C THR A 22 -19.85 -15.26 1.54
N THR A 23 -20.15 -14.31 0.66
CA THR A 23 -21.41 -14.33 -0.12
C THR A 23 -21.43 -15.36 -1.26
N SER A 24 -20.33 -16.09 -1.53
CA SER A 24 -20.30 -17.34 -2.30
C SER A 24 -20.73 -18.58 -1.49
N SER A 25 -21.03 -18.42 -0.20
CA SER A 25 -21.44 -19.53 0.66
C SER A 25 -22.77 -20.12 0.19
N SER A 26 -22.73 -21.38 -0.29
CA SER A 26 -23.85 -22.30 -0.60
C SER A 26 -25.19 -21.61 -0.57
N ILE A 27 -25.58 -21.00 -1.69
CA ILE A 27 -26.93 -20.47 -1.83
C ILE A 27 -27.84 -21.70 -1.79
N PRO A 28 -28.63 -21.92 -0.71
CA PRO A 28 -29.49 -23.09 -0.64
C PRO A 28 -30.48 -22.97 -1.80
N THR A 29 -30.87 -24.08 -2.43
CA THR A 29 -31.93 -24.12 -3.45
C THR A 29 -33.18 -23.36 -2.99
N LYS A 30 -33.45 -23.35 -1.66
CA LYS A 30 -34.49 -22.57 -0.99
C LYS A 30 -34.39 -21.04 -1.17
N ARG A 31 -33.17 -20.47 -1.27
CA ARG A 31 -32.95 -19.03 -1.48
C ARG A 31 -33.25 -18.62 -2.92
N TYR A 32 -32.88 -19.45 -3.90
CA TYR A 32 -33.30 -19.23 -5.29
C TYR A 32 -34.82 -19.40 -5.45
N LEU A 33 -35.39 -20.44 -4.85
CA LEU A 33 -36.84 -20.64 -4.82
C LEU A 33 -37.56 -19.42 -4.23
N ARG A 34 -37.12 -18.94 -3.06
CA ARG A 34 -37.69 -17.74 -2.43
C ARG A 34 -37.56 -16.51 -3.32
N ALA A 35 -36.38 -16.25 -3.88
CA ALA A 35 -36.17 -15.09 -4.73
C ALA A 35 -36.92 -15.19 -6.08
N ALA A 36 -37.18 -16.39 -6.60
CA ALA A 36 -38.02 -16.61 -7.77
C ALA A 36 -39.50 -16.34 -7.45
N LEU A 37 -40.00 -16.84 -6.31
CA LEU A 37 -41.35 -16.56 -5.82
C LEU A 37 -41.57 -15.06 -5.59
N GLU A 38 -40.61 -14.36 -4.96
CA GLU A 38 -40.63 -12.91 -4.77
C GLU A 38 -40.64 -12.13 -6.10
N ALA A 39 -39.96 -12.66 -7.12
CA ALA A 39 -39.95 -12.08 -8.47
C ALA A 39 -41.21 -12.39 -9.30
N GLY A 40 -42.21 -13.07 -8.72
CA GLY A 40 -43.44 -13.48 -9.41
C GLY A 40 -43.20 -14.48 -10.54
N LYS A 41 -42.06 -15.20 -10.49
CA LYS A 41 -41.71 -16.25 -11.45
C LYS A 41 -41.92 -17.60 -10.79
N SER A 42 -42.60 -18.50 -11.48
CA SER A 42 -42.61 -19.91 -11.10
C SER A 42 -41.18 -20.44 -11.27
N TRP A 43 -40.51 -20.73 -10.16
CA TRP A 43 -39.41 -21.69 -10.19
C TRP A 43 -39.98 -22.99 -10.78
N PRO A 44 -39.25 -23.72 -11.65
CA PRO A 44 -39.74 -25.02 -12.11
C PRO A 44 -40.10 -25.86 -10.87
N ASP A 45 -41.30 -26.43 -10.87
CA ASP A 45 -41.76 -27.33 -9.83
C ASP A 45 -40.91 -28.59 -9.94
N LEU A 46 -39.82 -28.65 -9.18
CA LEU A 46 -38.90 -29.79 -9.19
C LEU A 46 -39.57 -30.90 -8.40
N GLY A 47 -40.02 -31.93 -9.10
CA GLY A 47 -40.48 -33.15 -8.48
C GLY A 47 -39.35 -33.82 -7.71
N GLU A 48 -39.71 -34.65 -6.73
CA GLU A 48 -38.76 -35.51 -6.04
C GLU A 48 -38.13 -36.49 -7.07
N GLY A 49 -36.87 -36.26 -7.44
CA GLY A 49 -36.15 -37.03 -8.46
C GLY A 49 -35.75 -36.25 -9.72
N ASP A 50 -36.21 -35.01 -9.90
CA ASP A 50 -35.78 -34.17 -11.01
C ASP A 50 -34.31 -33.76 -10.85
N ARG A 51 -33.46 -34.26 -11.75
CA ARG A 51 -32.03 -33.94 -11.81
C ARG A 51 -31.79 -32.80 -12.77
N GLY A 52 -31.13 -31.74 -12.33
CA GLY A 52 -30.70 -30.69 -13.24
C GLY A 52 -29.65 -29.76 -12.64
N THR A 53 -29.29 -28.74 -13.41
CA THR A 53 -28.24 -27.79 -13.04
C THR A 53 -28.83 -26.39 -12.87
N ILE A 54 -28.44 -25.69 -11.81
CA ILE A 54 -28.62 -24.24 -11.70
C ILE A 54 -27.37 -23.59 -12.26
N VAL A 55 -27.55 -22.68 -13.21
CA VAL A 55 -26.47 -21.85 -13.75
C VAL A 55 -26.67 -20.43 -13.24
N GLN A 56 -25.75 -19.93 -12.43
CA GLN A 56 -25.73 -18.53 -12.02
C GLN A 56 -24.66 -17.77 -12.78
N LEU A 57 -25.01 -16.59 -13.27
CA LEU A 57 -24.10 -15.64 -13.91
C LEU A 57 -23.99 -14.40 -13.02
N THR A 58 -22.77 -14.05 -12.63
CA THR A 58 -22.45 -12.84 -11.85
C THR A 58 -21.34 -12.06 -12.53
N CYS A 59 -21.47 -10.74 -12.51
CA CYS A 59 -20.38 -9.86 -12.91
C CYS A 59 -20.44 -8.60 -12.05
N ASP A 60 -19.28 -8.11 -11.66
CA ASP A 60 -19.03 -6.75 -11.23
C ASP A 60 -17.77 -6.22 -11.93
N TYR A 61 -17.25 -5.06 -11.50
CA TYR A 61 -16.07 -4.47 -12.12
C TYR A 61 -14.81 -5.35 -12.00
N ARG A 62 -14.77 -6.27 -11.02
CA ARG A 62 -13.61 -7.07 -10.62
C ARG A 62 -13.85 -8.57 -10.72
N ASN A 63 -15.10 -8.97 -10.60
CA ASN A 63 -15.50 -10.36 -10.55
C ASN A 63 -16.37 -10.70 -11.76
N ALA A 64 -16.15 -11.87 -12.34
CA ALA A 64 -16.98 -12.40 -13.40
C ALA A 64 -17.05 -13.91 -13.22
N ASP A 65 -18.22 -14.43 -12.84
CA ASP A 65 -18.34 -15.81 -12.40
C ASP A 65 -19.51 -16.52 -13.09
N ILE A 66 -19.28 -17.80 -13.35
CA ILE A 66 -20.32 -18.75 -13.73
C ILE A 66 -20.34 -19.85 -12.68
N THR A 67 -21.38 -19.84 -11.83
CA THR A 67 -21.57 -20.86 -10.80
C THR A 67 -22.48 -21.96 -11.32
N LEU A 68 -22.01 -23.20 -11.23
CA LEU A 68 -22.77 -24.40 -11.54
C LEU A 68 -23.14 -25.13 -10.24
N VAL A 69 -24.43 -25.38 -10.03
CA VAL A 69 -24.94 -26.16 -8.88
C VAL A 69 -25.74 -27.34 -9.41
N SER A 70 -25.41 -28.55 -8.99
CA SER A 70 -26.08 -29.78 -9.43
C SER A 70 -26.09 -30.81 -8.30
N ASP A 71 -26.90 -31.87 -8.44
CA ASP A 71 -26.92 -33.06 -7.58
C ASP A 71 -25.68 -33.95 -7.75
N GLN A 72 -24.85 -33.69 -8.77
CA GLN A 72 -23.57 -34.37 -8.97
C GLN A 72 -22.52 -33.94 -7.93
N SER A 73 -21.59 -34.84 -7.60
CA SER A 73 -20.47 -34.52 -6.71
C SER A 73 -19.51 -33.51 -7.35
N VAL A 74 -18.82 -32.73 -6.51
CA VAL A 74 -17.75 -31.81 -6.95
C VAL A 74 -16.69 -32.53 -7.78
N GLU A 75 -16.30 -33.74 -7.39
CA GLU A 75 -15.31 -34.55 -8.12
C GLU A 75 -15.74 -34.84 -9.56
N THR A 76 -17.05 -35.01 -9.79
CA THR A 76 -17.62 -35.20 -11.12
C THR A 76 -17.78 -33.88 -11.87
N MET A 77 -18.17 -32.81 -11.18
CA MET A 77 -18.46 -31.51 -11.78
C MET A 77 -17.21 -30.72 -12.17
N LEU A 78 -16.16 -30.73 -11.35
CA LEU A 78 -14.95 -29.94 -11.58
C LEU A 78 -14.26 -30.21 -12.94
N PRO A 79 -14.00 -31.46 -13.37
CA PRO A 79 -13.41 -31.71 -14.68
C PRO A 79 -14.33 -31.27 -15.84
N LYS A 80 -15.66 -31.33 -15.66
CA LYS A 80 -16.64 -30.84 -16.63
C LYS A 80 -16.60 -29.31 -16.73
N ALA A 81 -16.59 -28.62 -15.59
CA ALA A 81 -16.46 -27.17 -15.50
C ALA A 81 -15.17 -26.66 -16.15
N LYS A 82 -14.04 -27.32 -15.89
CA LYS A 82 -12.75 -27.02 -16.56
C LYS A 82 -12.84 -27.13 -18.08
N ARG A 83 -13.48 -28.19 -18.58
CA ARG A 83 -13.71 -28.38 -20.02
C ARG A 83 -14.60 -27.28 -20.60
N ILE A 84 -15.71 -26.95 -19.93
CA ILE A 84 -16.62 -25.89 -20.34
C ILE A 84 -15.90 -24.54 -20.40
N ALA A 85 -15.15 -24.17 -19.37
CA ALA A 85 -14.37 -22.93 -19.33
C ALA A 85 -13.36 -22.86 -20.49
N ALA A 86 -12.60 -23.94 -20.73
CA ALA A 86 -11.67 -24.03 -21.85
C ALA A 86 -12.37 -23.89 -23.21
N SER A 87 -13.47 -24.62 -23.44
CA SER A 87 -14.26 -24.51 -24.66
C SER A 87 -14.84 -23.11 -24.87
N MET A 88 -15.22 -22.43 -23.78
CA MET A 88 -15.72 -21.05 -23.81
C MET A 88 -14.64 -20.02 -24.15
N GLY A 89 -13.35 -20.40 -24.14
CA GLY A 89 -12.21 -19.53 -24.42
C GLY A 89 -11.48 -19.03 -23.17
N PHE A 90 -11.76 -19.64 -22.01
CA PHE A 90 -11.25 -19.22 -20.71
C PHE A 90 -10.49 -20.37 -20.00
N PRO A 91 -9.37 -20.87 -20.57
CA PRO A 91 -8.68 -22.07 -20.04
C PRO A 91 -7.97 -21.86 -18.70
N LEU A 92 -7.70 -20.62 -18.29
CA LEU A 92 -7.02 -20.22 -17.06
C LEU A 92 -8.01 -19.70 -16.01
N ALA A 93 -9.29 -20.03 -16.12
CA ALA A 93 -10.26 -19.70 -15.09
C ALA A 93 -9.87 -20.34 -13.75
N ASP A 94 -10.12 -19.64 -12.65
CA ASP A 94 -9.99 -20.19 -11.31
C ASP A 94 -11.27 -20.93 -10.93
N PHE A 95 -11.15 -21.93 -10.05
CA PHE A 95 -12.28 -22.78 -9.66
C PHE A 95 -12.41 -22.85 -8.14
N ILE A 96 -13.55 -22.42 -7.63
CA ILE A 96 -13.92 -22.60 -6.21
C ILE A 96 -14.97 -23.70 -6.13
N THR A 97 -14.71 -24.71 -5.31
CA THR A 97 -15.59 -25.87 -5.19
C THR A 97 -16.19 -25.98 -3.80
N ARG A 98 -17.46 -26.40 -3.72
CA ARG A 98 -18.12 -26.72 -2.44
C ARG A 98 -18.98 -27.96 -2.58
N GLN A 99 -18.81 -28.90 -1.65
CA GLN A 99 -19.66 -30.08 -1.54
C GLN A 99 -20.69 -29.84 -0.42
N GLY A 100 -21.98 -29.89 -0.77
CA GLY A 100 -23.10 -29.95 0.17
C GLY A 100 -23.57 -31.40 0.38
N PRO A 101 -24.58 -31.60 1.27
CA PRO A 101 -25.12 -32.93 1.55
C PRO A 101 -25.75 -33.62 0.34
N ILE A 102 -26.34 -32.84 -0.57
CA ILE A 102 -27.07 -33.34 -1.76
C ILE A 102 -26.50 -32.76 -3.06
N THR A 103 -25.82 -31.61 -3.00
CA THR A 103 -25.39 -30.89 -4.20
C THR A 103 -23.88 -30.64 -4.22
N GLY A 104 -23.29 -30.70 -5.42
CA GLY A 104 -21.99 -30.13 -5.72
C GLY A 104 -22.14 -28.71 -6.26
N THR A 105 -21.16 -27.86 -5.97
CA THR A 105 -21.06 -26.50 -6.52
C THR A 105 -19.66 -26.27 -7.06
N VAL A 106 -19.58 -25.76 -8.28
CA VAL A 106 -18.34 -25.31 -8.90
C VAL A 106 -18.55 -23.89 -9.40
N ASP A 107 -17.81 -22.96 -8.82
CA ASP A 107 -17.76 -21.56 -9.21
C ASP A 107 -16.56 -21.35 -10.13
N MET A 108 -16.81 -20.90 -11.36
CA MET A 108 -15.78 -20.63 -12.36
C MET A 108 -15.52 -19.12 -12.36
N GLU A 109 -14.37 -18.69 -11.85
CA GLU A 109 -13.96 -17.29 -11.78
C GLU A 109 -13.16 -16.90 -13.04
N PHE A 110 -13.62 -15.86 -13.73
CA PHE A 110 -13.05 -15.36 -15.00
C PHE A 110 -12.40 -13.99 -14.85
N ASN A 111 -11.96 -13.65 -13.63
CA ASN A 111 -11.49 -12.31 -13.26
C ASN A 111 -10.29 -11.86 -14.11
N ASP A 112 -9.39 -12.79 -14.45
CA ASP A 112 -8.21 -12.54 -15.29
C ASP A 112 -8.55 -12.20 -16.75
N TYR A 113 -9.79 -12.47 -17.17
CA TYR A 113 -10.29 -12.18 -18.51
C TYR A 113 -11.01 -10.85 -18.60
N LEU A 114 -11.22 -10.15 -17.48
CA LEU A 114 -11.80 -8.81 -17.49
C LEU A 114 -10.75 -7.81 -17.97
N GLN A 115 -11.03 -7.20 -19.13
CA GLN A 115 -10.17 -6.17 -19.72
C GLN A 115 -10.80 -4.80 -19.57
N PRO A 116 -10.48 -4.05 -18.49
CA PRO A 116 -11.04 -2.71 -18.32
C PRO A 116 -10.55 -1.77 -19.42
N GLN A 117 -11.50 -1.19 -20.17
CA GLN A 117 -11.27 -0.15 -21.16
C GLN A 117 -11.91 1.16 -20.68
N ASN A 118 -11.14 2.24 -20.58
CA ASN A 118 -11.66 3.55 -20.14
C ASN A 118 -12.47 3.53 -18.83
N ARG A 119 -12.05 2.69 -17.86
CA ARG A 119 -12.75 2.43 -16.58
C ARG A 119 -14.06 1.65 -16.71
N THR A 120 -14.36 1.09 -17.87
CA THR A 120 -15.51 0.22 -18.09
C THR A 120 -15.01 -1.21 -18.31
N VAL A 121 -15.65 -2.18 -17.69
CA VAL A 121 -15.44 -3.61 -17.96
C VAL A 121 -16.67 -4.12 -18.66
N ASP A 122 -16.45 -4.73 -19.83
CA ASP A 122 -17.47 -5.46 -20.56
C ASP A 122 -17.13 -6.96 -20.45
N TRP A 123 -18.08 -7.76 -19.97
CA TRP A 123 -17.97 -9.22 -19.95
C TRP A 123 -19.13 -9.84 -20.71
N VAL A 124 -18.80 -10.71 -21.66
CA VAL A 124 -19.76 -11.29 -22.60
C VAL A 124 -19.80 -12.80 -22.42
N VAL A 125 -20.97 -13.33 -22.07
CA VAL A 125 -21.19 -14.77 -21.95
C VAL A 125 -22.10 -15.22 -23.09
N ALA A 126 -21.58 -16.07 -23.98
CA ALA A 126 -22.36 -16.69 -25.04
C ALA A 126 -23.25 -17.81 -24.47
N LEU A 127 -24.50 -17.49 -24.16
CA LEU A 127 -25.48 -18.38 -23.51
C LEU A 127 -25.73 -19.66 -24.32
N SER A 128 -25.92 -19.53 -25.65
CA SER A 128 -26.12 -20.66 -26.56
C SER A 128 -24.90 -21.60 -26.56
N LYS A 129 -23.69 -21.03 -26.51
CA LYS A 129 -22.45 -21.80 -26.45
C LYS A 129 -22.33 -22.51 -25.10
N LEU A 130 -22.50 -21.79 -24.00
CA LEU A 130 -22.43 -22.33 -22.64
C LEU A 130 -23.39 -23.51 -22.47
N ARG A 131 -24.64 -23.39 -22.92
CA ARG A 131 -25.62 -24.48 -22.89
C ARG A 131 -25.12 -25.72 -23.65
N ARG A 132 -24.62 -25.56 -24.88
CA ARG A 132 -24.10 -26.68 -25.68
C ARG A 132 -22.89 -27.35 -25.02
N GLU A 133 -21.98 -26.57 -24.45
CA GLU A 133 -20.81 -27.11 -23.76
C GLU A 133 -21.18 -27.86 -22.48
N MET A 134 -22.21 -27.38 -21.74
CA MET A 134 -22.74 -28.10 -20.58
C MET A 134 -23.34 -29.45 -20.97
N GLU A 135 -24.13 -29.48 -22.04
CA GLU A 135 -24.73 -30.70 -22.59
C GLU A 135 -23.65 -31.68 -23.07
N ALA A 136 -22.66 -31.18 -23.84
CA ALA A 136 -21.53 -31.98 -24.32
C ALA A 136 -20.65 -32.52 -23.17
N ALA A 137 -20.55 -31.79 -22.05
CA ALA A 137 -19.86 -32.25 -20.86
C ALA A 137 -20.66 -33.26 -20.03
N GLY A 138 -21.91 -33.54 -20.41
CA GLY A 138 -22.81 -34.46 -19.68
C GLY A 138 -23.23 -33.89 -18.31
N LEU A 139 -23.38 -32.57 -18.20
CA LEU A 139 -24.08 -31.98 -17.06
C LEU A 139 -25.59 -32.16 -17.21
N PRO A 140 -26.33 -32.37 -16.12
CA PRO A 140 -27.78 -32.40 -16.16
C PRO A 140 -28.33 -31.11 -16.78
N LYS A 141 -29.41 -31.21 -17.56
CA LYS A 141 -29.99 -30.06 -18.26
C LYS A 141 -30.22 -28.90 -17.27
N PRO A 142 -29.88 -27.65 -17.63
CA PRO A 142 -30.21 -26.52 -16.79
C PRO A 142 -31.73 -26.39 -16.63
N TYR A 143 -32.24 -26.34 -15.40
CA TYR A 143 -33.65 -25.99 -15.16
C TYR A 143 -33.80 -24.53 -14.72
N ALA A 144 -32.72 -23.89 -14.25
CA ALA A 144 -32.73 -22.49 -13.88
C ALA A 144 -31.44 -21.79 -14.35
N TRP A 145 -31.63 -20.69 -15.05
CA TRP A 145 -30.59 -19.72 -15.38
C TRP A 145 -30.85 -18.46 -14.55
N VAL A 146 -29.89 -18.10 -13.71
CA VAL A 146 -30.02 -16.99 -12.77
C VAL A 146 -28.97 -15.95 -13.11
N VAL A 147 -29.41 -14.76 -13.51
CA VAL A 147 -28.52 -13.61 -13.67
C VAL A 147 -28.65 -12.73 -12.44
N ARG A 148 -27.55 -12.55 -11.71
CA ARG A 148 -27.51 -11.61 -10.59
C ARG A 148 -26.92 -10.30 -11.09
N ASN A 149 -27.79 -9.32 -11.31
CA ASN A 149 -27.43 -7.99 -11.74
C ASN A 149 -27.24 -7.07 -10.53
N ARG A 150 -26.02 -6.57 -10.34
CA ARG A 150 -25.65 -5.54 -9.34
C ARG A 150 -24.84 -4.41 -9.96
N ILE A 151 -24.87 -4.32 -11.28
CA ILE A 151 -24.02 -3.44 -12.06
C ILE A 151 -24.84 -2.45 -12.85
N GLU A 152 -24.16 -1.45 -13.42
CA GLU A 152 -24.73 -0.36 -14.20
C GLU A 152 -25.61 -0.88 -15.34
N SER A 153 -25.17 -1.92 -16.06
CA SER A 153 -25.95 -2.47 -17.15
C SER A 153 -25.73 -3.97 -17.36
N VAL A 154 -26.83 -4.69 -17.49
CA VAL A 154 -26.85 -6.07 -17.98
C VAL A 154 -27.90 -6.17 -19.06
N ARG A 155 -27.53 -6.71 -20.22
CA ARG A 155 -28.43 -6.89 -21.35
C ARG A 155 -28.23 -8.22 -22.04
N MET A 156 -29.33 -8.80 -22.51
CA MET A 156 -29.31 -9.96 -23.39
C MET A 156 -29.38 -9.49 -24.84
N GLU A 157 -28.61 -10.13 -25.72
CA GLU A 157 -28.53 -9.79 -27.14
C GLU A 157 -28.70 -11.07 -27.98
N GLY A 158 -29.50 -11.02 -29.04
CA GLY A 158 -29.63 -12.11 -30.01
C GLY A 158 -30.72 -11.84 -31.05
N THR A 159 -31.30 -12.91 -31.62
CA THR A 159 -32.27 -12.81 -32.71
C THR A 159 -33.55 -12.04 -32.36
N ALA A 160 -33.90 -11.98 -31.07
CA ALA A 160 -35.05 -11.21 -30.57
C ALA A 160 -34.73 -9.72 -30.30
N GLY A 161 -33.52 -9.26 -30.62
CA GLY A 161 -33.03 -7.91 -30.34
C GLY A 161 -32.29 -7.81 -29.01
N GLU A 162 -32.28 -6.62 -28.41
CA GLU A 162 -31.67 -6.35 -27.12
C GLU A 162 -32.73 -6.25 -26.01
N ARG A 163 -32.44 -6.84 -24.84
CA ARG A 163 -33.30 -6.76 -23.66
C ARG A 163 -32.46 -6.45 -22.41
N ALA A 164 -32.68 -5.28 -21.82
CA ALA A 164 -32.09 -4.95 -20.53
C ALA A 164 -32.69 -5.80 -19.41
N LEU A 165 -31.85 -6.24 -18.47
CA LEU A 165 -32.25 -6.99 -17.29
C LEU A 165 -32.37 -6.06 -16.09
N LYS A 166 -33.35 -6.31 -15.23
CA LYS A 166 -33.57 -5.51 -14.02
C LYS A 166 -32.45 -5.77 -13.00
N GLU A 167 -32.23 -4.80 -12.11
CA GLU A 167 -31.36 -4.97 -10.95
C GLU A 167 -31.88 -6.12 -10.05
N GLY A 168 -30.97 -6.83 -9.39
CA GLY A 168 -31.29 -7.96 -8.52
C GLY A 168 -31.16 -9.30 -9.22
N PHE A 169 -32.13 -10.20 -9.03
CA PHE A 169 -32.12 -11.53 -9.64
C PHE A 169 -33.07 -11.56 -10.84
N THR A 170 -32.55 -11.96 -12.00
CA THR A 170 -33.36 -12.26 -13.18
C THR A 170 -33.27 -13.74 -13.51
N TYR A 171 -34.42 -14.38 -13.61
CA TYR A 171 -34.54 -15.80 -13.97
C TYR A 171 -34.84 -15.93 -15.45
N LEU A 172 -33.98 -16.65 -16.17
CA LEU A 172 -34.13 -16.91 -17.61
C LEU A 172 -34.70 -18.31 -17.81
N GLU A 173 -35.65 -18.40 -18.73
CA GLU A 173 -36.25 -19.66 -19.13
C GLU A 173 -35.54 -20.19 -20.38
N ASP A 174 -35.70 -21.47 -20.72
CA ASP A 174 -35.10 -22.08 -21.92
C ASP A 174 -35.44 -21.30 -23.20
N ARG A 175 -36.64 -20.71 -23.26
CA ARG A 175 -37.07 -19.85 -24.38
C ARG A 175 -36.29 -18.55 -24.47
N ASP A 176 -35.82 -18.00 -23.35
CA ASP A 176 -34.95 -16.82 -23.36
C ASP A 176 -33.58 -17.21 -23.91
N ILE A 177 -33.03 -18.34 -23.48
CA ILE A 177 -31.74 -18.85 -24.00
C ILE A 177 -31.81 -19.15 -25.50
N ALA A 178 -32.96 -19.59 -26.01
CA ALA A 178 -33.15 -19.81 -27.44
C ALA A 178 -33.32 -18.52 -28.25
N ARG A 179 -33.78 -17.42 -27.62
CA ARG A 179 -34.04 -16.13 -28.28
C ARG A 179 -32.86 -15.17 -28.24
N TYR A 180 -31.98 -15.35 -27.28
CA TYR A 180 -30.83 -14.48 -27.02
C TYR A 180 -29.55 -15.31 -26.96
N ASP A 181 -28.58 -14.98 -27.80
CA ASP A 181 -27.34 -15.76 -27.96
C ASP A 181 -26.31 -15.46 -26.88
N ARG A 182 -26.34 -14.25 -26.32
CA ARG A 182 -25.36 -13.79 -25.33
C ARG A 182 -25.97 -12.84 -24.31
N ILE A 183 -25.28 -12.76 -23.18
CA ILE A 183 -25.50 -11.74 -22.16
C ILE A 183 -24.24 -10.88 -22.05
N VAL A 184 -24.44 -9.57 -21.99
CA VAL A 184 -23.40 -8.57 -21.88
C VAL A 184 -23.57 -7.85 -20.56
N PHE A 185 -22.56 -8.00 -19.71
CA PHE A 185 -22.40 -7.27 -18.47
C PHE A 185 -21.50 -6.08 -18.75
N ARG A 186 -21.93 -4.89 -18.34
CA ARG A 186 -21.16 -3.66 -18.44
C ARG A 186 -21.19 -2.94 -17.10
N GLU A 187 -20.01 -2.75 -16.54
CA GLU A 187 -19.82 -2.03 -15.27
C GLU A 187 -18.74 -0.96 -15.42
N ARG A 188 -19.03 0.24 -14.91
CA ARG A 188 -18.06 1.32 -14.85
C ARG A 188 -17.50 1.46 -13.45
N MET A 189 -16.17 1.46 -13.33
CA MET A 189 -15.50 1.78 -12.08
C MET A 189 -15.96 3.15 -11.60
N ALA A 190 -16.49 3.19 -10.38
CA ALA A 190 -16.87 4.43 -9.74
C ALA A 190 -15.69 5.42 -9.78
N ALA A 191 -15.95 6.65 -10.23
CA ALA A 191 -14.90 7.65 -10.44
C ALA A 191 -14.08 7.96 -9.17
N TRP A 192 -14.67 7.74 -8.00
CA TRP A 192 -14.05 7.93 -6.69
C TRP A 192 -13.24 6.74 -6.20
N ALA A 193 -13.39 5.54 -6.76
CA ALA A 193 -12.70 4.34 -6.28
C ALA A 193 -11.16 4.49 -6.27
N PRO A 194 -10.52 5.10 -7.31
CA PRO A 194 -9.11 5.46 -7.22
C PRO A 194 -8.84 6.46 -6.09
N PHE A 195 -9.67 7.50 -5.94
CA PHE A 195 -9.50 8.53 -4.90
C PHE A 195 -9.60 7.96 -3.48
N ALA A 196 -10.47 6.97 -3.23
CA ALA A 196 -10.54 6.31 -1.93
C ALA A 196 -9.23 5.59 -1.57
N GLY A 197 -8.60 4.91 -2.53
CA GLY A 197 -7.27 4.33 -2.35
C GLY A 197 -6.21 5.39 -2.03
N HIS A 198 -6.26 6.55 -2.68
CA HIS A 198 -5.35 7.67 -2.40
C HIS A 198 -5.59 8.27 -1.01
N LEU A 199 -6.84 8.55 -0.65
CA LEU A 199 -7.19 9.07 0.68
C LEU A 199 -6.76 8.10 1.78
N PHE A 200 -6.85 6.79 1.53
CA PHE A 200 -6.34 5.79 2.46
C PHE A 200 -4.82 5.87 2.62
N VAL A 201 -4.05 5.92 1.53
CA VAL A 201 -2.58 6.05 1.58
C VAL A 201 -2.16 7.39 2.19
N PHE A 202 -2.77 8.51 1.80
CA PHE A 202 -2.52 9.82 2.41
C PHE A 202 -2.91 9.86 3.88
N GLY A 203 -3.97 9.15 4.27
CA GLY A 203 -4.37 8.97 5.66
C GLY A 203 -3.29 8.24 6.46
N ILE A 204 -2.74 7.14 5.92
CA ILE A 204 -1.63 6.40 6.54
C ILE A 204 -0.39 7.29 6.65
N VAL A 205 0.04 7.92 5.56
CA VAL A 205 1.22 8.80 5.54
C VAL A 205 1.05 9.98 6.49
N GLY A 206 -0.14 10.60 6.51
CA GLY A 206 -0.48 11.71 7.40
C GLY A 206 -0.46 11.30 8.87
N VAL A 207 -0.97 10.11 9.21
CA VAL A 207 -0.97 9.60 10.59
C VAL A 207 0.44 9.25 11.05
N VAL A 208 1.23 8.57 10.21
CA VAL A 208 2.64 8.26 10.50
C VAL A 208 3.44 9.56 10.64
N GLY A 209 3.24 10.51 9.73
CA GLY A 209 3.85 11.84 9.77
C GLY A 209 3.47 12.63 11.01
N ALA A 210 2.20 12.61 11.43
CA ALA A 210 1.72 13.29 12.63
C ALA A 210 2.25 12.64 13.92
N ALA A 211 2.30 11.32 13.99
CA ALA A 211 2.89 10.60 15.14
C ALA A 211 4.39 10.92 15.27
N PHE A 212 5.07 11.00 14.13
CA PHE A 212 6.48 11.39 14.05
C PHE A 212 6.69 12.86 14.46
N ALA A 213 5.89 13.79 13.93
CA ALA A 213 5.95 15.20 14.31
C ALA A 213 5.66 15.40 15.81
N GLY A 214 4.66 14.67 16.36
CA GLY A 214 4.34 14.70 17.78
C GLY A 214 5.51 14.24 18.66
N THR A 215 6.22 13.17 18.27
CA THR A 215 7.41 12.71 19.01
C THR A 215 8.58 13.70 18.93
N VAL A 216 8.75 14.39 17.79
CA VAL A 216 9.75 15.46 17.64
C VAL A 216 9.41 16.65 18.53
N VAL A 217 8.16 17.13 18.50
CA VAL A 217 7.71 18.26 19.34
C VAL A 217 7.87 17.94 20.82
N LEU A 218 7.50 16.74 21.25
CA LEU A 218 7.68 16.29 22.64
C LEU A 218 9.15 16.26 23.05
N ARG A 219 10.05 15.81 22.16
CA ARG A 219 11.51 15.84 22.42
C ARG A 219 12.05 17.26 22.51
N LEU A 220 11.64 18.15 21.61
CA LEU A 220 12.06 19.55 21.62
C LEU A 220 11.54 20.27 22.87
N LYS A 221 10.28 20.02 23.26
CA LYS A 221 9.69 20.57 24.48
C LYS A 221 10.43 20.08 25.72
N LYS A 222 10.69 18.77 25.81
CA LYS A 222 11.49 18.18 26.90
C LYS A 222 12.90 18.76 26.98
N ARG A 223 13.53 19.05 25.83
CA ARG A 223 14.87 19.68 25.74
C ARG A 223 14.85 21.15 26.17
N LYS A 224 13.74 21.86 25.94
CA LYS A 224 13.55 23.25 26.36
C LYS A 224 13.26 23.36 27.86
N GLU A 225 12.49 22.41 28.40
CA GLU A 225 12.15 22.33 29.83
C GLU A 225 13.32 21.84 30.69
N SER A 226 14.28 21.08 30.12
CA SER A 226 15.42 20.55 30.89
C SER A 226 16.51 21.57 31.20
N GLY A 227 16.39 22.82 30.74
CA GLY A 227 17.38 23.87 30.99
C GLY A 227 18.79 23.51 30.49
N ALA A 228 19.76 24.40 30.69
CA ALA A 228 21.16 24.06 30.44
C ALA A 228 21.53 22.79 31.24
N PRO A 229 22.33 21.86 30.67
CA PRO A 229 22.78 20.71 31.43
C PRO A 229 23.55 21.21 32.64
N VAL A 230 22.90 21.21 33.80
CA VAL A 230 23.59 21.10 35.09
C VAL A 230 24.49 19.89 34.90
N GLN A 231 25.82 20.06 35.00
CA GLN A 231 26.75 18.92 34.91
C GLN A 231 26.18 17.84 35.82
N PRO A 232 25.69 16.70 35.28
CA PRO A 232 25.19 15.66 36.13
C PRO A 232 26.37 15.25 36.99
N ALA A 233 26.18 15.26 38.31
CA ALA A 233 27.15 14.67 39.23
C ALA A 233 27.60 13.33 38.64
N LEU A 234 28.91 13.09 38.62
CA LEU A 234 29.49 11.85 38.08
C LEU A 234 28.73 10.67 38.69
N LYS A 235 27.88 10.04 37.88
CA LYS A 235 27.10 8.88 38.29
C LYS A 235 28.08 7.78 38.69
N THR A 236 27.81 7.11 39.81
CA THR A 236 28.66 6.00 40.21
C THR A 236 28.51 4.84 39.21
N PRO A 237 29.52 3.96 39.09
CA PRO A 237 29.44 2.79 38.24
C PRO A 237 28.17 1.95 38.48
N GLU A 238 27.68 1.86 39.72
CA GLU A 238 26.44 1.14 40.06
C GLU A 238 25.18 1.83 39.50
N GLU A 239 25.11 3.15 39.52
CA GLU A 239 23.98 3.90 38.94
C GLU A 239 23.96 3.80 37.41
N ILE A 240 25.14 3.79 36.78
CA ILE A 240 25.27 3.58 35.32
C ILE A 240 24.82 2.17 34.96
N GLN A 241 25.21 1.17 35.75
CA GLN A 241 24.84 -0.23 35.54
C GLN A 241 23.33 -0.46 35.77
N ALA A 242 22.75 0.13 36.82
CA ALA A 242 21.31 0.06 37.08
C ALA A 242 20.49 0.75 35.99
N GLU A 243 20.96 1.89 35.46
CA GLU A 243 20.29 2.57 34.35
C GLU A 243 20.46 1.81 33.02
N TYR A 244 21.58 1.10 32.84
CA TYR A 244 21.80 0.20 31.70
C TYR A 244 20.87 -1.02 31.77
N ASP A 245 20.77 -1.66 32.93
CA ASP A 245 19.94 -2.85 33.14
C ASP A 245 18.44 -2.52 33.11
N ALA A 246 18.02 -1.34 33.62
CA ALA A 246 16.65 -0.83 33.44
C ALA A 246 16.29 -0.57 31.96
N ARG A 247 17.29 -0.28 31.11
CA ARG A 247 17.11 -0.05 29.66
C ARG A 247 17.33 -1.28 28.79
N LYS A 248 17.60 -2.45 29.39
CA LYS A 248 17.91 -3.72 28.70
C LYS A 248 16.66 -4.45 28.19
N GLY A 249 15.47 -4.03 28.61
CA GLY A 249 14.19 -4.62 28.20
C GLY A 249 13.83 -4.38 26.72
N TRP A 250 12.97 -5.26 26.19
CA TRP A 250 12.40 -5.23 24.82
C TRP A 250 11.85 -3.86 24.38
N GLN A 251 11.47 -3.01 25.34
CA GLN A 251 11.04 -1.63 25.15
C GLN A 251 12.07 -0.73 24.42
N ARG A 252 13.37 -1.05 24.47
CA ARG A 252 14.41 -0.35 23.70
C ARG A 252 14.34 -0.66 22.20
N TRP A 253 13.89 -1.86 21.86
CA TRP A 253 13.76 -2.33 20.48
C TRP A 253 12.41 -1.97 19.89
N LEU A 254 11.35 -1.87 20.71
CA LEU A 254 9.98 -1.65 20.25
C LEU A 254 9.80 -0.46 19.29
N PRO A 255 10.35 0.76 19.54
CA PRO A 255 10.20 1.88 18.60
C PRO A 255 10.97 1.68 17.28
N ASN A 256 12.01 0.84 17.28
CA ASN A 256 12.77 0.49 16.07
C ASN A 256 12.15 -0.72 15.34
N LEU A 257 11.48 -1.61 16.07
CA LEU A 257 10.74 -2.76 15.55
C LEU A 257 9.41 -2.35 14.92
N ILE A 258 8.73 -1.31 15.41
CA ILE A 258 7.44 -0.86 14.85
C ILE A 258 7.54 -0.48 13.35
N PRO A 259 8.53 0.30 12.89
CA PRO A 259 8.75 0.56 11.47
C PRO A 259 9.18 -0.67 10.66
N LEU A 260 9.80 -1.67 11.30
CA LEU A 260 10.24 -2.94 10.70
C LEU A 260 9.12 -3.98 10.61
N LEU A 261 8.18 -3.97 11.56
CA LEU A 261 6.99 -4.81 11.60
C LEU A 261 6.09 -4.52 10.40
N PHE A 262 5.99 -3.26 9.95
CA PHE A 262 5.17 -2.91 8.78
C PHE A 262 5.63 -3.64 7.50
N PRO A 263 6.91 -3.53 7.05
CA PRO A 263 7.41 -4.29 5.91
C PRO A 263 7.51 -5.80 6.21
N LEU A 264 7.78 -6.26 7.44
CA LEU A 264 7.79 -7.69 7.76
C LEU A 264 6.38 -8.33 7.74
N ILE A 265 5.33 -7.60 8.13
CA ILE A 265 3.93 -8.02 7.94
C ILE A 265 3.60 -8.00 6.44
N PHE A 266 4.14 -7.03 5.70
CA PHE A 266 3.97 -6.92 4.25
C PHE A 266 4.72 -8.01 3.46
N ILE A 267 5.91 -8.44 3.92
CA ILE A 267 6.81 -9.40 3.26
C ILE A 267 6.57 -10.84 3.76
N GLY A 268 6.31 -11.02 5.06
CA GLY A 268 6.17 -12.32 5.72
C GLY A 268 4.74 -12.76 6.00
N GLY A 269 3.77 -11.83 5.98
CA GLY A 269 2.36 -12.11 6.27
C GLY A 269 1.46 -12.21 5.05
N THR A 270 1.91 -11.78 3.87
CA THR A 270 1.11 -11.86 2.66
C THR A 270 1.60 -13.04 1.82
N ARG A 271 0.78 -14.10 1.74
CA ARG A 271 0.90 -15.04 0.63
C ARG A 271 0.84 -14.23 -0.67
N PRO A 272 1.58 -14.59 -1.73
CA PRO A 272 1.50 -13.92 -3.03
C PRO A 272 0.04 -13.72 -3.50
N GLU A 273 -0.86 -14.67 -3.18
CA GLU A 273 -2.30 -14.57 -3.43
C GLU A 273 -3.01 -13.44 -2.66
N LEU A 274 -2.59 -13.11 -1.43
CA LEU A 274 -3.18 -12.03 -0.62
C LEU A 274 -2.69 -10.66 -1.10
N MET A 275 -1.42 -10.57 -1.53
CA MET A 275 -0.90 -9.37 -2.20
C MET A 275 -1.62 -9.16 -3.53
N ARG A 276 -1.76 -10.19 -4.38
CA ARG A 276 -2.60 -10.12 -5.59
C ARG A 276 -4.00 -9.61 -5.27
N GLN A 277 -4.66 -10.12 -4.22
CA GLN A 277 -6.01 -9.70 -3.83
C GLN A 277 -6.12 -8.25 -3.34
N VAL A 278 -5.08 -7.71 -2.69
CA VAL A 278 -5.01 -6.29 -2.31
C VAL A 278 -4.63 -5.41 -3.51
N THR A 279 -3.88 -5.96 -4.48
CA THR A 279 -3.41 -5.24 -5.69
C THR A 279 -4.36 -5.34 -6.89
N TYR A 280 -5.31 -6.27 -6.93
CA TYR A 280 -6.44 -6.32 -7.90
C TYR A 280 -7.29 -5.04 -7.88
N GLY A 281 -7.19 -4.22 -6.82
CA GLY A 281 -7.80 -2.89 -6.73
C GLY A 281 -6.97 -1.75 -7.31
N MET A 282 -5.74 -2.01 -7.75
CA MET A 282 -4.84 -1.04 -8.35
C MET A 282 -4.67 -1.35 -9.85
N PRO A 283 -4.50 -0.36 -10.73
CA PRO A 283 -4.43 -0.63 -12.16
C PRO A 283 -3.21 -1.51 -12.48
N ASN A 284 -3.24 -2.33 -13.56
CA ASN A 284 -2.24 -3.34 -13.97
C ASN A 284 -0.73 -2.99 -13.85
N TRP A 285 -0.39 -1.72 -13.64
CA TRP A 285 0.96 -1.31 -13.28
C TRP A 285 1.36 -1.67 -11.85
N PHE A 286 0.42 -1.89 -10.92
CA PHE A 286 0.75 -2.21 -9.54
C PHE A 286 1.15 -3.68 -9.35
N ASP A 287 0.54 -4.62 -10.09
CA ASP A 287 1.05 -6.00 -10.17
C ASP A 287 2.42 -6.05 -10.85
N ARG A 288 2.67 -5.23 -11.88
CA ARG A 288 4.03 -5.06 -12.42
C ARG A 288 4.97 -4.30 -11.47
N ALA A 289 4.44 -3.49 -10.57
CA ALA A 289 5.21 -2.76 -9.57
C ALA A 289 5.52 -3.63 -8.34
N SER A 290 4.68 -4.60 -7.99
CA SER A 290 4.96 -5.59 -6.95
C SER A 290 5.98 -6.63 -7.44
N GLU A 291 5.99 -6.93 -8.75
CA GLU A 291 7.08 -7.66 -9.42
C GLU A 291 8.34 -6.79 -9.63
N SER A 292 8.21 -5.47 -9.54
CA SER A 292 9.34 -4.57 -9.70
C SER A 292 10.31 -4.78 -8.54
N PRO A 293 11.59 -5.04 -8.82
CA PRO A 293 12.61 -5.17 -7.78
C PRO A 293 12.61 -3.95 -6.85
N PHE A 294 12.11 -2.79 -7.26
CA PHE A 294 11.94 -1.60 -6.41
C PHE A 294 11.12 -1.82 -5.14
N MET A 295 10.02 -2.59 -5.19
CA MET A 295 9.17 -2.81 -4.01
C MET A 295 9.80 -3.76 -2.99
N ILE A 296 10.81 -4.54 -3.38
CA ILE A 296 11.59 -5.44 -2.51
C ILE A 296 12.88 -4.74 -2.06
N VAL A 297 13.56 -4.05 -2.99
CA VAL A 297 14.83 -3.35 -2.76
C VAL A 297 14.64 -2.16 -1.83
N LEU A 298 13.56 -1.39 -1.94
CA LEU A 298 13.34 -0.21 -1.10
C LEU A 298 13.13 -0.57 0.40
N PRO A 299 12.27 -1.54 0.77
CA PRO A 299 12.19 -2.03 2.14
C PRO A 299 13.48 -2.69 2.61
N LEU A 300 14.17 -3.47 1.77
CA LEU A 300 15.45 -4.09 2.14
C LEU A 300 16.55 -3.05 2.41
N PHE A 301 16.63 -1.98 1.60
CA PHE A 301 17.54 -0.86 1.84
C PHE A 301 17.19 -0.10 3.13
N LEU A 302 15.91 0.13 3.40
CA LEU A 302 15.46 0.73 4.66
C LEU A 302 15.79 -0.17 5.86
N CYS A 303 15.58 -1.48 5.75
CA CYS A 303 15.93 -2.46 6.77
C CYS A 303 17.45 -2.56 6.99
N ALA A 304 18.24 -2.56 5.91
CA ALA A 304 19.70 -2.54 5.96
C ALA A 304 20.21 -1.23 6.61
N GLY A 305 19.65 -0.08 6.24
CA GLY A 305 19.97 1.21 6.86
C GLY A 305 19.62 1.24 8.35
N LEU A 306 18.52 0.61 8.76
CA LEU A 306 18.13 0.46 10.17
C LEU A 306 19.02 -0.55 10.93
N LEU A 307 19.44 -1.64 10.31
CA LEU A 307 20.34 -2.65 10.89
C LEU A 307 21.77 -2.12 11.05
N VAL A 308 22.30 -1.41 10.04
CA VAL A 308 23.58 -0.72 10.14
C VAL A 308 23.52 0.34 11.25
N ARG A 309 22.39 1.05 11.38
CA ARG A 309 22.17 2.02 12.46
C ARG A 309 22.18 1.40 13.87
N THR A 310 21.69 0.18 14.06
CA THR A 310 21.69 -0.50 15.37
C THR A 310 23.06 -1.06 15.73
N ALA A 311 23.86 -1.46 14.73
CA ALA A 311 25.22 -1.99 14.92
C ALA A 311 26.28 -0.90 15.18
N MET A 312 26.03 0.35 14.78
CA MET A 312 27.06 1.40 14.79
C MET A 312 27.04 2.36 16.00
N SER A 313 28.20 2.96 16.30
CA SER A 313 28.39 3.93 17.38
C SER A 313 27.55 5.20 17.15
N ARG A 314 27.17 5.93 18.21
CA ARG A 314 26.31 7.15 18.10
C ARG A 314 26.88 8.20 17.13
N LYS A 315 28.21 8.31 17.03
CA LYS A 315 28.92 9.30 16.19
C LYS A 315 28.76 9.00 14.69
N SER A 316 28.65 7.74 14.27
CA SER A 316 28.56 7.36 12.85
C SER A 316 27.13 7.20 12.33
N ARG A 317 26.12 7.15 13.21
CA ARG A 317 24.71 6.92 12.82
C ARG A 317 24.11 8.01 11.93
N GLY A 318 24.45 9.28 12.16
CA GLY A 318 23.92 10.40 11.36
C GLY A 318 24.46 10.37 9.93
N MET A 319 25.76 10.17 9.79
CA MET A 319 26.46 10.10 8.50
C MET A 319 25.99 8.92 7.65
N TRP A 320 25.80 7.75 8.25
CA TRP A 320 25.29 6.57 7.52
C TRP A 320 23.82 6.67 7.13
N LEU A 321 22.99 7.35 7.94
CA LEU A 321 21.61 7.64 7.57
C LEU A 321 21.57 8.59 6.35
N LEU A 322 22.38 9.64 6.36
CA LEU A 322 22.54 10.55 5.22
C LEU A 322 23.04 9.80 3.97
N LEU A 323 24.09 8.97 4.11
CA LEU A 323 24.68 8.22 3.01
C LEU A 323 23.69 7.20 2.42
N SER A 324 23.05 6.39 3.25
CA SER A 324 22.07 5.39 2.79
C SER A 324 20.88 6.05 2.09
N THR A 325 20.41 7.18 2.60
CA THR A 325 19.28 7.87 1.98
C THR A 325 19.68 8.61 0.70
N ALA A 326 20.88 9.20 0.66
CA ALA A 326 21.44 9.76 -0.57
C ALA A 326 21.62 8.68 -1.65
N LEU A 327 22.14 7.50 -1.28
CA LEU A 327 22.27 6.37 -2.21
C LEU A 327 20.90 5.93 -2.75
N MET A 328 19.89 5.87 -1.89
CA MET A 328 18.53 5.51 -2.27
C MET A 328 17.91 6.53 -3.25
N VAL A 329 18.11 7.82 -2.99
CA VAL A 329 17.69 8.90 -3.90
C VAL A 329 18.44 8.81 -5.22
N ILE A 330 19.76 8.57 -5.20
CA ILE A 330 20.57 8.39 -6.41
C ILE A 330 20.07 7.19 -7.22
N VAL A 331 19.79 6.04 -6.60
CA VAL A 331 19.25 4.87 -7.31
C VAL A 331 17.88 5.18 -7.91
N LEU A 332 16.97 5.83 -7.15
CA LEU A 332 15.66 6.21 -7.66
C LEU A 332 15.75 7.20 -8.83
N LEU A 333 16.55 8.26 -8.69
CA LEU A 333 16.76 9.24 -9.75
C LEU A 333 17.44 8.59 -10.96
N SER A 334 18.49 7.79 -10.75
CA SER A 334 19.19 7.08 -11.83
C SER A 334 18.24 6.17 -12.60
N THR A 335 17.29 5.53 -11.94
CA THR A 335 16.32 4.67 -12.64
C THR A 335 15.35 5.49 -13.49
N VAL A 336 14.89 6.63 -12.98
CA VAL A 336 14.02 7.55 -13.74
C VAL A 336 14.77 8.21 -14.90
N PHE A 337 16.03 8.59 -14.70
CA PHE A 337 16.83 9.34 -15.67
C PHE A 337 17.59 8.47 -16.68
N LEU A 338 18.02 7.25 -16.30
CA LEU A 338 18.73 6.33 -17.20
C LEU A 338 17.79 5.48 -18.05
N ASN A 339 16.51 5.38 -17.69
CA ASN A 339 15.51 4.74 -18.53
C ASN A 339 14.29 5.64 -18.81
N PRO A 340 14.51 6.80 -19.46
CA PRO A 340 13.46 7.77 -19.74
C PRO A 340 12.43 7.22 -20.74
N VAL A 341 12.83 6.25 -21.57
CA VAL A 341 11.93 5.57 -22.51
C VAL A 341 10.90 4.75 -21.76
N TRP A 342 11.32 3.89 -20.83
CA TRP A 342 10.40 3.12 -20.00
C TRP A 342 9.48 4.04 -19.19
N PHE A 343 10.02 5.08 -18.55
CA PHE A 343 9.19 6.02 -17.79
C PHE A 343 8.17 6.75 -18.68
N ARG A 344 8.53 7.13 -19.91
CA ARG A 344 7.61 7.75 -20.88
C ARG A 344 6.53 6.81 -21.40
N THR A 345 6.79 5.51 -21.45
CA THR A 345 5.78 4.50 -21.83
C THR A 345 4.73 4.27 -20.74
N LEU A 346 4.98 4.73 -19.51
CA LEU A 346 3.98 4.66 -18.45
C LEU A 346 2.84 5.68 -18.68
N PRO A 347 1.58 5.27 -18.45
CA PRO A 347 0.45 6.18 -18.33
C PRO A 347 0.76 7.44 -17.50
N VAL A 348 0.24 8.59 -17.94
CA VAL A 348 0.53 9.93 -17.36
C VAL A 348 0.31 9.98 -15.85
N ASN A 349 -0.76 9.35 -15.37
CA ASN A 349 -1.08 9.22 -13.96
C ASN A 349 0.04 8.50 -13.19
N ILE A 350 0.56 7.39 -13.70
CA ILE A 350 1.65 6.63 -13.05
C ILE A 350 2.93 7.47 -12.99
N ARG A 351 3.25 8.20 -14.06
CA ARG A 351 4.40 9.11 -14.06
C ARG A 351 4.27 10.18 -12.98
N LEU A 352 3.09 10.80 -12.89
CA LEU A 352 2.82 11.81 -11.86
C LEU A 352 2.94 11.23 -10.45
N TYR A 353 2.40 10.03 -10.21
CA TYR A 353 2.49 9.36 -8.92
C TYR A 353 3.92 8.95 -8.55
N GLY A 354 4.69 8.44 -9.52
CA GLY A 354 6.11 8.14 -9.34
C GLY A 354 6.91 9.38 -8.93
N LEU A 355 6.71 10.50 -9.64
CA LEU A 355 7.34 11.78 -9.31
C LEU A 355 6.94 12.28 -7.91
N LEU A 356 5.65 12.20 -7.55
CA LEU A 356 5.17 12.63 -6.23
C LEU A 356 5.77 11.78 -5.10
N GLY A 357 5.91 10.46 -5.33
CA GLY A 357 6.57 9.53 -4.42
C GLY A 357 8.05 9.88 -4.21
N ILE A 358 8.78 10.18 -5.28
CA ILE A 358 10.19 10.62 -5.21
C ILE A 358 10.32 11.90 -4.38
N ILE A 359 9.50 12.92 -4.70
CA ILE A 359 9.51 14.20 -3.98
C ILE A 359 9.22 13.96 -2.49
N THR A 360 8.23 13.13 -2.16
CA THR A 360 7.88 12.82 -0.77
C THR A 360 9.04 12.16 -0.03
N VAL A 361 9.71 11.18 -0.67
CA VAL A 361 10.90 10.53 -0.11
C VAL A 361 12.03 11.54 0.10
N MET A 362 12.30 12.41 -0.87
CA MET A 362 13.34 13.43 -0.76
C MET A 362 13.05 14.41 0.39
N VAL A 363 11.80 14.88 0.52
CA VAL A 363 11.39 15.78 1.60
C VAL A 363 11.52 15.10 2.96
N MET A 364 11.04 13.86 3.10
CA MET A 364 11.17 13.10 4.35
C MET A 364 12.64 12.88 4.72
N THR A 365 13.48 12.56 3.74
CA THR A 365 14.92 12.40 3.90
C THR A 365 15.57 13.67 4.42
N LEU A 366 15.24 14.81 3.81
CA LEU A 366 15.75 16.11 4.20
C LEU A 366 15.31 16.47 5.62
N CYS A 367 14.03 16.26 5.95
CA CYS A 367 13.51 16.48 7.29
C CYS A 367 14.21 15.60 8.33
N VAL A 368 14.37 14.30 8.05
CA VAL A 368 15.11 13.37 8.91
C VAL A 368 16.56 13.83 9.07
N SER A 369 17.22 14.26 8.00
CA SER A 369 18.59 14.75 8.05
C SER A 369 18.73 16.01 8.91
N ILE A 370 17.80 16.97 8.78
CA ILE A 370 17.79 18.20 9.59
C ILE A 370 17.49 17.89 11.06
N LEU A 371 16.54 16.99 11.33
CA LEU A 371 16.05 16.68 12.68
C LEU A 371 16.99 15.74 13.46
N PHE A 372 17.74 14.89 12.76
CA PHE A 372 18.64 13.91 13.36
C PHE A 372 20.11 14.20 13.12
N SER A 373 20.45 15.27 12.39
CA SER A 373 21.78 15.88 12.52
C SER A 373 21.92 16.21 14.01
N PRO A 374 22.83 15.53 14.74
CA PRO A 374 23.10 15.93 16.11
C PRO A 374 23.46 17.41 16.03
N SER A 375 22.83 18.24 16.85
CA SER A 375 23.21 19.65 16.93
C SER A 375 24.62 19.71 17.54
N HIS A 376 25.63 19.41 16.72
CA HIS A 376 27.03 19.59 17.02
C HIS A 376 27.32 21.09 17.08
N SER A 377 26.41 21.95 16.61
CA SER A 377 26.45 23.38 16.84
C SER A 377 25.74 23.78 18.13
N LYS A 378 26.46 24.52 18.99
CA LYS A 378 25.91 25.29 20.10
C LYS A 378 26.01 26.76 19.72
N LYS A 379 24.88 27.45 19.60
CA LYS A 379 24.89 28.90 19.44
C LYS A 379 25.54 29.54 20.66
N LEU A 380 26.54 30.38 20.46
CA LEU A 380 27.23 31.04 21.56
C LEU A 380 26.39 32.21 22.10
N PRO A 381 26.44 32.49 23.43
CA PRO A 381 25.85 33.66 24.04
C PRO A 381 26.33 34.96 23.37
N LYS A 382 25.52 36.02 23.40
CA LYS A 382 25.86 37.30 22.72
C LYS A 382 27.06 38.01 23.33
N ASP A 383 27.32 37.71 24.60
CA ASP A 383 28.33 38.21 25.51
C ASP A 383 29.57 37.31 25.60
N ASP A 384 29.59 36.17 24.89
CA ASP A 384 30.79 35.33 24.80
C ASP A 384 31.91 36.12 24.08
N PRO A 385 33.15 36.16 24.61
CA PRO A 385 34.25 36.94 24.05
C PRO A 385 34.48 36.68 22.56
N LEU A 386 34.37 35.42 22.13
CA LEU A 386 34.54 35.04 20.73
C LEU A 386 33.46 35.66 19.83
N VAL A 387 32.24 35.82 20.35
CA VAL A 387 31.13 36.44 19.61
C VAL A 387 31.33 37.93 19.45
N LEU A 388 31.88 38.60 20.46
CA LEU A 388 32.22 40.02 20.40
C LEU A 388 33.35 40.26 19.39
N GLU A 389 34.38 39.41 19.42
CA GLU A 389 35.51 39.47 18.50
C GLU A 389 35.12 39.23 17.04
N VAL A 390 34.39 38.15 16.76
CA VAL A 390 33.88 37.85 15.41
C VAL A 390 33.00 38.99 14.89
N LYS A 391 32.19 39.60 15.75
CA LYS A 391 31.37 40.76 15.36
C LYS A 391 32.22 41.98 15.05
N ALA A 392 33.26 42.26 15.83
CA ALA A 392 34.17 43.37 15.58
C ALA A 392 34.94 43.17 14.26
N LEU A 393 35.41 41.95 13.98
CA LEU A 393 36.02 41.59 12.70
C LEU A 393 35.03 41.77 11.54
N GLY A 394 33.80 41.28 11.70
CA GLY A 394 32.74 41.48 10.72
C GLY A 394 32.45 42.95 10.47
N GLU A 395 32.33 43.76 11.52
CA GLU A 395 32.10 45.21 11.41
C GLU A 395 33.24 45.93 10.69
N ALA A 396 34.50 45.60 11.02
CA ALA A 396 35.67 46.13 10.33
C ALA A 396 35.70 45.75 8.84
N ALA A 397 35.19 44.56 8.49
CA ALA A 397 35.06 44.10 7.11
C ALA A 397 33.76 44.59 6.41
N GLY A 398 32.89 45.35 7.08
CA GLY A 398 31.60 45.78 6.54
C GLY A 398 30.55 44.65 6.43
N LEU A 399 30.74 43.55 7.15
CA LEU A 399 29.87 42.37 7.16
C LEU A 399 29.03 42.29 8.44
N LYS A 400 27.72 42.02 8.29
CA LYS A 400 26.82 41.86 9.43
C LYS A 400 26.82 40.41 9.95
N VAL A 401 27.56 40.16 11.02
CA VAL A 401 27.52 38.86 11.72
C VAL A 401 26.24 38.74 12.55
N ARG A 402 25.37 37.80 12.17
CA ARG A 402 24.08 37.55 12.82
C ARG A 402 24.19 36.51 13.93
N GLN A 403 24.98 35.46 13.72
CA GLN A 403 25.09 34.32 14.62
C GLN A 403 26.49 33.74 14.62
N VAL A 404 26.93 33.30 15.79
CA VAL A 404 28.18 32.56 15.97
C VAL A 404 27.84 31.24 16.67
N HIS A 405 28.36 30.14 16.13
CA HIS A 405 28.12 28.78 16.64
C HIS A 405 29.45 28.11 16.99
N GLN A 406 29.48 27.39 18.10
CA GLN A 406 30.58 26.47 18.40
C GLN A 406 30.21 25.08 17.92
N LEU A 407 31.03 24.49 17.05
CA LEU A 407 30.90 23.11 16.59
C LEU A 407 31.67 22.15 17.50
N ASP A 408 31.04 21.08 17.97
CA ASP A 408 31.62 20.04 18.83
C ASP A 408 32.47 19.04 18.02
N TYR A 409 33.50 19.56 17.36
CA TYR A 409 34.53 18.81 16.64
C TYR A 409 35.91 19.18 17.17
N ASP A 410 36.80 18.20 17.24
CA ASP A 410 38.18 18.36 17.72
C ASP A 410 39.13 18.91 16.64
N MET A 411 38.64 19.08 15.42
CA MET A 411 39.40 19.65 14.29
C MET A 411 39.68 21.13 14.54
N LEU A 412 40.79 21.67 14.03
CA LEU A 412 41.12 23.09 14.06
C LEU A 412 40.51 23.77 12.83
N ASN A 413 39.27 24.23 12.92
CA ASN A 413 38.59 24.86 11.78
C ASN A 413 37.61 25.97 12.19
N ALA A 414 37.47 26.97 11.32
CA ALA A 414 36.40 27.95 11.33
C ALA A 414 35.75 28.02 9.94
N TYR A 415 34.55 28.59 9.85
CA TYR A 415 33.96 28.96 8.57
C TYR A 415 33.03 30.16 8.72
N ALA A 416 33.00 31.01 7.69
CA ALA A 416 32.02 32.07 7.54
C ALA A 416 31.00 31.76 6.43
N HIS A 417 29.72 31.93 6.71
CA HIS A 417 28.65 31.77 5.73
C HIS A 417 28.16 33.15 5.26
N ILE A 418 27.87 33.27 3.95
CA ILE A 418 27.33 34.48 3.30
C ILE A 418 26.09 35.11 3.96
N PHE A 419 25.38 34.39 4.83
CA PHE A 419 24.21 34.89 5.56
C PHE A 419 24.55 35.44 6.96
N GLY A 420 25.84 35.68 7.24
CA GLY A 420 26.32 36.22 8.51
C GLY A 420 26.31 35.18 9.63
N THR A 421 26.55 33.91 9.31
CA THR A 421 26.72 32.85 10.32
C THR A 421 28.18 32.42 10.34
N VAL A 422 28.82 32.51 11.50
CA VAL A 422 30.20 32.06 11.69
C VAL A 422 30.19 30.82 12.57
N GLY A 423 30.89 29.77 12.15
CA GLY A 423 31.04 28.55 12.92
C GLY A 423 32.50 28.35 13.32
N VAL A 424 32.73 28.07 14.61
CA VAL A 424 34.06 27.82 15.16
C VAL A 424 34.07 26.45 15.81
N THR A 425 35.01 25.59 15.44
CA THR A 425 35.15 24.28 16.08
C THR A 425 35.67 24.38 17.51
N ARG A 426 35.31 23.41 18.35
CA ARG A 426 35.81 23.27 19.72
C ARG A 426 37.33 23.13 19.73
N GLY A 427 37.88 22.31 18.84
CA GLY A 427 39.32 22.14 18.68
C GLY A 427 40.02 23.47 18.47
N LEU A 428 39.56 24.28 17.51
CA LEU A 428 40.14 25.61 17.26
C LEU A 428 40.12 26.50 18.52
N ARG A 429 39.00 26.54 19.23
CA ARG A 429 38.83 27.38 20.41
C ARG A 429 39.67 26.92 21.62
N GLU A 430 39.86 25.62 21.79
CA GLU A 430 40.48 25.05 22.99
C GLU A 430 41.97 24.77 22.82
N GLN A 431 42.48 24.64 21.59
CA GLN A 431 43.85 24.20 21.32
C GLN A 431 44.75 25.28 20.71
N MET A 432 44.20 26.41 20.26
CA MET A 432 44.97 27.51 19.67
C MET A 432 44.97 28.74 20.57
N GLU A 433 46.02 29.53 20.47
CA GLU A 433 46.12 30.79 21.20
C GLU A 433 45.09 31.79 20.66
N PRO A 434 44.54 32.70 21.50
CA PRO A 434 43.50 33.64 21.08
C PRO A 434 43.87 34.46 19.84
N ASP A 435 45.13 34.89 19.71
CA ASP A 435 45.60 35.67 18.56
C ASP A 435 45.62 34.84 17.26
N GLU A 436 45.89 33.54 17.36
CA GLU A 436 45.85 32.64 16.19
C GLU A 436 44.40 32.38 15.75
N VAL A 437 43.50 32.16 16.71
CA VAL A 437 42.05 32.03 16.45
C VAL A 437 41.53 33.30 15.78
N ARG A 438 41.93 34.48 16.26
CA ARG A 438 41.59 35.77 15.67
C ARG A 438 42.07 35.90 14.23
N ALA A 439 43.32 35.51 13.95
CA ALA A 439 43.87 35.57 12.60
C ALA A 439 43.10 34.67 11.62
N ILE A 440 42.74 33.46 12.06
CA ILE A 440 41.93 32.53 11.26
C ILE A 440 40.53 33.11 11.03
N LEU A 441 39.90 33.69 12.05
CA LEU A 441 38.58 34.32 11.93
C LEU A 441 38.59 35.59 11.07
N ALA A 442 39.72 36.29 10.97
CA ALA A 442 39.86 37.44 10.08
C ALA A 442 40.09 37.02 8.62
N HIS A 443 40.62 35.81 8.41
CA HIS A 443 40.79 35.23 7.09
C HIS A 443 39.47 34.72 6.49
N GLU A 444 38.63 34.10 7.32
CA GLU A 444 37.27 33.63 6.99
C GLU A 444 36.26 34.77 6.82
#